data_AF-A0AAV1Z695-F1
#
_entry.id   AF-A0AAV1Z695-F1
#
_cell.length_a   1.000
_cell.length_b   1.000
_cell.length_c   1.000
_cell.angle_alpha   90.00
_cell.angle_beta   90.00
_cell.angle_gamma   90.00
#
_symmetry.space_group_name_H-M   'P 1'
#
loop_
_entity.id
_entity.type
_entity.pdbx_description
1 polymer ?
#
loop_
_entity_poly.entity_id
_entity_poly.type
_entity_poly.pdbx_seq_one_letter_code
_entity_poly.pdbx_strand_id
1 'polypeptide(L)'
;MLREAGPQEWIFQECKKLSEMTFRFKDREKPQVYVCSVASRVFLYPMEELLAGPYLLHEYKPDIISELLAMLTPDRIRIAKVGKEFENICHETEKWYGTKYRLDPIKEETLECWKAAKLHPNLKLPLPNDLIPSNFDLIPLDPDNPKFPALIRNTKLCRLWFKQDDQFGLPKASLNFEIESPMAYVDPLHYNMTHLIVQLVKDALNEYAYAAELAGLSYVLGNTKLGIFLSIKGYSSKQHILLQKIMDKLTTIQICKKRFDILKEGLRKCLSNFRAEQPHRHAFYYTSMLLSERIWTNDELLNCLDEITVEMVQQTIPRLLSRVHIEALIYGNLNKKMALELMDIVENTLIKNMDSKHLMPSQLIREREVQLSDGCHYVYEVTNEIHSSSAVETYYQCGVQETRANMLLELLVEIINEPCYNYLRTQEQLAVPDVLVVPRDFELLFSLKNHQHLLMGGLKHLFSILINIYKI
;
A
#
# COMPACT_ATOMS: atom_id res chain seq x y z
N MET A 1 25.21 23.39 -6.33
CA MET A 1 23.90 23.45 -7.01
C MET A 1 22.93 24.39 -6.31
N LEU A 2 22.22 24.00 -5.23
CA LEU A 2 21.18 24.87 -4.62
C LEU A 2 21.70 26.24 -4.17
N ARG A 3 22.87 26.29 -3.51
CA ARG A 3 23.50 27.55 -3.08
C ARG A 3 23.95 28.43 -4.25
N GLU A 4 24.32 27.80 -5.37
CA GLU A 4 24.87 28.47 -6.55
C GLU A 4 23.78 29.01 -7.46
N ALA A 5 22.71 28.23 -7.65
CA ALA A 5 21.52 28.66 -8.38
C ALA A 5 20.70 29.69 -7.59
N GLY A 6 20.79 29.66 -6.26
CA GLY A 6 19.96 30.45 -5.37
C GLY A 6 18.49 29.98 -5.34
N PRO A 7 17.68 30.57 -4.45
CA PRO A 7 16.24 30.30 -4.39
C PRO A 7 15.54 30.57 -5.73
N GLN A 8 14.66 29.66 -6.14
CA GLN A 8 13.96 29.72 -7.41
C GLN A 8 12.49 30.09 -7.21
N GLU A 9 12.08 31.28 -7.65
CA GLU A 9 10.71 31.76 -7.46
C GLU A 9 9.69 30.88 -8.19
N TRP A 10 10.01 30.41 -9.40
CA TRP A 10 9.11 29.55 -10.16
C TRP A 10 8.79 28.23 -9.44
N ILE A 11 9.73 27.67 -8.67
CA ILE A 11 9.49 26.47 -7.83
C ILE A 11 8.52 26.81 -6.70
N PHE A 12 8.71 27.97 -6.06
CA PHE A 12 7.77 28.43 -5.01
C PHE A 12 6.36 28.63 -5.58
N GLN A 13 6.23 29.26 -6.76
CA GLN A 13 4.93 29.44 -7.41
C GLN A 13 4.29 28.10 -7.79
N GLU A 14 5.09 27.11 -8.21
CA GLU A 14 4.61 25.75 -8.46
C GLU A 14 4.08 25.10 -7.17
N CYS A 15 4.85 25.12 -6.09
CA CYS A 15 4.42 24.62 -4.77
C CYS A 15 3.15 25.32 -4.27
N LYS A 16 3.08 26.65 -4.43
CA LYS A 16 1.90 27.45 -4.06
C LYS A 16 0.65 26.99 -4.82
N LYS A 17 0.76 26.83 -6.13
CA LYS A 17 -0.35 26.35 -6.97
C LYS A 17 -0.79 24.94 -6.58
N LEU A 18 0.15 24.05 -6.29
CA LEU A 18 -0.14 22.68 -5.83
C LEU A 18 -0.90 22.70 -4.49
N SER A 19 -0.47 23.54 -3.55
CA SER A 19 -1.10 23.75 -2.26
C SER A 19 -2.52 24.31 -2.38
N GLU A 20 -2.71 25.35 -3.20
CA GLU A 20 -4.02 25.97 -3.47
C GLU A 20 -5.01 24.96 -4.06
N MET A 21 -4.55 24.18 -5.04
CA MET A 21 -5.31 23.11 -5.67
C MET A 21 -5.70 22.03 -4.65
N THR A 22 -4.74 21.58 -3.84
CA THR A 22 -4.95 20.56 -2.80
C THR A 22 -5.98 21.02 -1.78
N PHE A 23 -5.94 22.29 -1.37
CA PHE A 23 -6.93 22.85 -0.44
C PHE A 23 -8.31 22.98 -1.09
N ARG A 24 -8.38 23.51 -2.32
CA ARG A 24 -9.63 23.74 -3.04
C ARG A 24 -10.40 22.44 -3.33
N PHE A 25 -9.69 21.38 -3.69
CA PHE A 25 -10.29 20.08 -4.07
C PHE A 25 -10.01 19.00 -3.04
N LYS A 26 -9.86 19.39 -1.79
CA LYS A 26 -9.61 18.47 -0.68
C LYS A 26 -10.79 17.53 -0.48
N ASP A 27 -10.51 16.24 -0.29
CA ASP A 27 -11.56 15.27 0.01
C ASP A 27 -12.14 15.52 1.41
N ARG A 28 -13.44 15.27 1.57
CA ARG A 28 -14.10 15.39 2.88
C ARG A 28 -13.53 14.35 3.84
N GLU A 29 -12.94 14.81 4.93
CA GLU A 29 -12.36 13.91 5.93
C GLU A 29 -13.42 13.27 6.84
N LYS A 30 -13.05 12.13 7.44
CA LYS A 30 -13.84 11.53 8.52
C LYS A 30 -13.91 12.49 9.72
N PRO A 31 -15.11 12.73 10.30
CA PRO A 31 -15.28 13.73 11.36
C PRO A 31 -14.29 13.61 12.53
N GLN A 32 -14.03 12.39 13.00
CA GLN A 32 -13.10 12.13 14.10
C GLN A 32 -11.67 12.62 13.77
N VAL A 33 -11.15 12.28 12.59
CA VAL A 33 -9.81 12.70 12.14
C VAL A 33 -9.77 14.21 11.94
N TYR A 34 -10.84 14.77 11.37
CA TYR A 34 -10.94 16.20 11.11
C TYR A 34 -10.89 17.02 12.40
N VAL A 35 -11.70 16.67 13.41
CA VAL A 35 -11.72 17.38 14.70
C VAL A 35 -10.37 17.31 15.39
N CYS A 36 -9.74 16.13 15.47
CA CYS A 36 -8.42 15.98 16.07
C CYS A 36 -7.36 16.82 15.34
N SER A 37 -7.38 16.84 14.01
CA SER A 37 -6.42 17.61 13.21
C SER A 37 -6.65 19.12 13.33
N VAL A 38 -7.90 19.57 13.42
CA VAL A 38 -8.24 20.99 13.55
C VAL A 38 -7.93 21.50 14.96
N ALA A 39 -8.24 20.72 16.00
CA ALA A 39 -7.97 21.08 17.39
C ALA A 39 -6.47 21.30 17.65
N SER A 40 -5.59 20.49 17.06
CA SER A 40 -4.14 20.67 17.21
C SER A 40 -3.61 21.94 16.53
N ARG A 41 -4.32 22.47 15.51
CA ARG A 41 -3.92 23.67 14.78
C ARG A 41 -4.24 24.97 15.52
N VAL A 42 -5.12 24.93 16.53
CA VAL A 42 -5.50 26.13 17.31
C VAL A 42 -4.27 26.72 18.02
N PHE A 43 -3.27 25.92 18.32
CA PHE A 43 -2.01 26.36 18.93
C PHE A 43 -0.99 26.93 17.93
N LEU A 44 -1.23 26.78 16.62
CA LEU A 44 -0.29 27.13 15.55
C LEU A 44 -0.78 28.27 14.66
N TYR A 45 -2.09 28.41 14.47
CA TYR A 45 -2.69 29.37 13.55
C TYR A 45 -3.78 30.21 14.24
N PRO A 46 -3.97 31.47 13.83
CA PRO A 46 -5.15 32.24 14.17
C PRO A 46 -6.45 31.50 13.79
N MET A 47 -7.55 31.81 14.48
CA MET A 47 -8.83 31.11 14.29
C MET A 47 -9.34 31.21 12.85
N GLU A 48 -9.12 32.33 12.19
CA GLU A 48 -9.54 32.60 10.82
C GLU A 48 -8.74 31.80 9.77
N GLU A 49 -7.53 31.37 10.13
CA GLU A 49 -6.61 30.65 9.24
C GLU A 49 -6.53 29.15 9.53
N LEU A 50 -7.26 28.66 10.53
CA LEU A 50 -7.15 27.30 11.05
C LEU A 50 -7.25 26.20 9.98
N LEU A 51 -8.08 26.42 8.97
CA LEU A 51 -8.29 25.49 7.87
C LEU A 51 -7.27 25.65 6.73
N ALA A 52 -6.92 26.89 6.41
CA ALA A 52 -6.13 27.26 5.24
C ALA A 52 -4.62 27.32 5.51
N GLY A 53 -4.22 27.70 6.73
CA GLY A 53 -2.83 27.93 7.14
C GLY A 53 -1.88 26.76 6.88
N PRO A 54 -2.26 25.50 7.13
CA PRO A 54 -1.42 24.35 6.80
C PRO A 54 -1.24 24.08 5.30
N TYR A 55 -2.01 24.74 4.43
CA TYR A 55 -2.00 24.52 2.99
C TYR A 55 -1.43 25.71 2.23
N LEU A 56 -1.99 26.90 2.45
CA LEU A 56 -1.74 28.05 1.57
C LEU A 56 -0.36 28.66 1.81
N LEU A 57 0.37 28.86 0.71
CA LEU A 57 1.65 29.55 0.69
C LEU A 57 1.44 30.98 0.18
N HIS A 58 1.80 31.98 0.99
CA HIS A 58 1.51 33.37 0.67
C HIS A 58 2.72 34.11 0.07
N GLU A 59 3.85 34.10 0.79
CA GLU A 59 5.00 34.96 0.52
C GLU A 59 6.23 34.14 0.11
N TYR A 60 6.88 34.56 -0.97
CA TYR A 60 8.19 34.05 -1.37
C TYR A 60 9.29 34.79 -0.60
N LYS A 61 9.98 34.09 0.31
CA LYS A 61 11.06 34.64 1.15
C LYS A 61 12.41 34.00 0.82
N PRO A 62 13.10 34.47 -0.25
CA PRO A 62 14.37 33.90 -0.69
C PRO A 62 15.50 34.08 0.35
N ASP A 63 15.41 35.12 1.18
CA ASP A 63 16.28 35.40 2.32
C ASP A 63 16.24 34.26 3.34
N ILE A 64 15.05 33.85 3.80
CA ILE A 64 14.87 32.74 4.75
C ILE A 64 15.36 31.41 4.16
N ILE A 65 15.06 31.15 2.87
CA ILE A 65 15.53 29.94 2.19
C ILE A 65 17.06 29.91 2.16
N SER A 66 17.69 31.04 1.87
CA SER A 66 19.15 31.17 1.83
C SER A 66 19.78 31.02 3.21
N GLU A 67 19.15 31.59 4.24
CA GLU A 67 19.58 31.43 5.64
C GLU A 67 19.53 29.97 6.07
N LEU A 68 18.42 29.26 5.81
CA LEU A 68 18.30 27.84 6.11
C LEU A 68 19.35 27.01 5.36
N LEU A 69 19.56 27.29 4.07
CA LEU A 69 20.54 26.60 3.25
C LEU A 69 21.99 26.86 3.70
N ALA A 70 22.25 28.02 4.30
CA ALA A 70 23.54 28.34 4.93
C ALA A 70 23.79 27.53 6.20
N MET A 71 22.75 27.03 6.87
CA MET A 71 22.87 26.14 8.03
C MET A 71 23.15 24.67 7.67
N LEU A 72 22.89 24.25 6.43
CA LEU A 72 23.11 22.87 5.97
C LEU A 72 24.58 22.62 5.61
N THR A 73 25.49 22.72 6.58
CA THR A 73 26.94 22.54 6.40
C THR A 73 27.45 21.24 7.02
N PRO A 74 28.60 20.71 6.55
CA PRO A 74 29.26 19.56 7.17
C PRO A 74 29.48 19.71 8.67
N ASP A 75 29.78 20.92 9.17
CA ASP A 75 30.05 21.18 10.59
C ASP A 75 28.80 21.04 11.50
N ARG A 76 27.59 21.00 10.91
CA ARG A 76 26.31 20.89 11.64
C ARG A 76 25.61 19.54 11.44
N ILE A 77 26.26 18.59 10.76
CA ILE A 77 25.66 17.32 10.39
C ILE A 77 25.67 16.30 11.54
N ARG A 78 24.65 15.44 11.58
CA ARG A 78 24.66 14.19 12.36
C ARG A 78 24.33 13.05 11.41
N ILE A 79 25.10 11.97 11.46
CA ILE A 79 24.94 10.82 10.57
C ILE A 79 24.65 9.58 11.39
N ALA A 80 23.54 8.91 11.11
CA ALA A 80 23.22 7.60 11.65
C ALA A 80 23.39 6.55 10.55
N LYS A 81 24.19 5.51 10.81
CA LYS A 81 24.31 4.33 9.95
C LYS A 81 23.70 3.14 10.68
N VAL A 82 22.76 2.45 10.03
CA VAL A 82 22.04 1.32 10.61
C VAL A 82 22.23 0.11 9.71
N GLY A 83 22.74 -0.98 10.29
CA GLY A 83 23.05 -2.20 9.56
C GLY A 83 23.57 -3.30 10.49
N LYS A 84 23.30 -4.56 10.12
CA LYS A 84 23.75 -5.73 10.89
C LYS A 84 25.27 -5.88 10.93
N GLU A 85 25.98 -5.34 9.93
CA GLU A 85 27.45 -5.29 9.89
C GLU A 85 28.08 -4.55 11.08
N PHE A 86 27.32 -3.70 11.79
CA PHE A 86 27.81 -2.95 12.95
C PHE A 86 27.61 -3.69 14.29
N GLU A 87 26.96 -4.86 14.30
CA GLU A 87 26.62 -5.58 15.53
C GLU A 87 27.83 -5.83 16.44
N ASN A 88 28.96 -6.23 15.85
CA ASN A 88 30.19 -6.55 16.59
C ASN A 88 30.97 -5.33 17.09
N ILE A 89 30.64 -4.12 16.64
CA ILE A 89 31.37 -2.89 16.99
C ILE A 89 30.54 -1.91 17.82
N CYS A 90 29.23 -2.16 17.97
CA CYS A 90 28.30 -1.35 18.75
C CYS A 90 28.28 -1.83 20.21
N HIS A 91 29.12 -1.22 21.05
CA HIS A 91 29.26 -1.61 22.46
C HIS A 91 28.37 -0.82 23.43
N GLU A 92 27.87 0.35 23.03
CA GLU A 92 26.95 1.13 23.86
C GLU A 92 25.53 0.58 23.76
N THR A 93 24.70 0.86 24.76
CA THR A 93 23.33 0.36 24.85
C THR A 93 22.41 1.48 25.28
N GLU A 94 21.44 1.80 24.44
CA GLU A 94 20.38 2.76 24.77
C GLU A 94 19.53 2.20 25.92
N LYS A 95 19.17 3.06 26.88
CA LYS A 95 18.59 2.67 28.17
C LYS A 95 17.24 1.96 28.05
N TRP A 96 16.35 2.44 27.18
CA TRP A 96 14.94 2.03 27.19
C TRP A 96 14.66 0.85 26.28
N TYR A 97 15.26 0.83 25.09
CA TYR A 97 15.06 -0.19 24.07
C TYR A 97 16.22 -1.17 23.96
N GLY A 98 17.32 -0.94 24.69
CA GLY A 98 18.51 -1.78 24.61
C GLY A 98 19.21 -1.71 23.26
N THR A 99 18.92 -0.70 22.43
CA THR A 99 19.50 -0.57 21.10
C THR A 99 21.00 -0.45 21.21
N LYS A 100 21.72 -1.37 20.55
CA LYS A 100 23.18 -1.35 20.50
C LYS A 100 23.62 -0.28 19.52
N TYR A 101 24.50 0.62 19.97
CA TYR A 101 25.04 1.68 19.11
C TYR A 101 26.50 1.98 19.46
N ARG A 102 27.11 2.84 18.67
CA ARG A 102 28.40 3.46 18.94
C ARG A 102 28.35 4.90 18.47
N LEU A 103 29.03 5.79 19.19
CA LEU A 103 29.24 7.17 18.75
C LEU A 103 30.70 7.37 18.38
N ASP A 104 30.92 7.76 17.13
CA ASP A 104 32.24 8.12 16.64
C ASP A 104 32.24 9.60 16.19
N PRO A 105 33.27 10.38 16.53
CA PRO A 105 33.48 11.67 15.90
C PRO A 105 33.77 11.48 14.40
N ILE A 106 33.22 12.36 13.58
CA ILE A 106 33.55 12.39 12.15
C ILE A 106 34.99 12.90 12.02
N LYS A 107 35.83 12.18 11.27
CA LYS A 107 37.23 12.56 11.07
C LYS A 107 37.33 13.91 10.35
N GLU A 108 38.27 14.75 10.78
CA GLU A 108 38.47 16.09 10.20
C GLU A 108 38.73 16.03 8.68
N GLU A 109 39.55 15.07 8.24
CA GLU A 109 39.82 14.84 6.81
C GLU A 109 38.54 14.61 5.99
N THR A 110 37.54 13.96 6.59
CA THR A 110 36.25 13.71 5.95
C THR A 110 35.40 14.97 5.90
N LEU A 111 35.39 15.77 6.97
CA LEU A 111 34.71 17.07 7.01
C LEU A 111 35.29 18.02 5.96
N GLU A 112 36.61 18.13 5.89
CA GLU A 112 37.31 18.94 4.88
C GLU A 112 37.01 18.47 3.45
N CYS A 113 36.96 17.15 3.22
CA CYS A 113 36.55 16.60 1.94
C CYS A 113 35.12 17.03 1.55
N TRP A 114 34.16 16.99 2.49
CA TRP A 114 32.78 17.39 2.23
C TRP A 114 32.62 18.91 2.07
N LYS A 115 33.40 19.72 2.79
CA LYS A 115 33.44 21.18 2.60
C LYS A 115 33.96 21.54 1.20
N ALA A 116 34.91 20.76 0.68
CA ALA A 116 35.48 20.93 -0.66
C ALA A 116 34.60 20.36 -1.80
N ALA A 117 33.40 19.86 -1.50
CA ALA A 117 32.51 19.27 -2.49
C ALA A 117 32.17 20.26 -3.62
N LYS A 118 32.40 19.85 -4.87
CA LYS A 118 32.12 20.64 -6.07
C LYS A 118 30.77 20.28 -6.67
N LEU A 119 30.26 21.16 -7.53
CA LEU A 119 29.06 20.88 -8.32
C LEU A 119 29.29 19.63 -9.18
N HIS A 120 28.43 18.63 -9.00
CA HIS A 120 28.44 17.43 -9.82
C HIS A 120 27.52 17.62 -11.04
N PRO A 121 27.94 17.29 -12.28
CA PRO A 121 27.17 17.58 -13.50
C PRO A 121 25.82 16.88 -13.59
N ASN A 122 25.64 15.77 -12.86
CA ASN A 122 24.38 15.04 -12.79
C ASN A 122 23.36 15.66 -11.83
N LEU A 123 23.75 16.63 -10.99
CA LEU A 123 22.83 17.31 -10.09
C LEU A 123 22.26 18.54 -10.80
N LYS A 124 20.96 18.49 -11.11
CA LYS A 124 20.22 19.56 -11.76
C LYS A 124 18.99 19.91 -10.94
N LEU A 125 18.53 21.16 -11.04
CA LEU A 125 17.20 21.52 -10.56
C LEU A 125 16.14 20.76 -11.36
N PRO A 126 14.98 20.47 -10.75
CA PRO A 126 13.88 19.85 -11.48
C PRO A 126 13.44 20.71 -12.66
N LEU A 127 12.87 20.08 -13.67
CA LEU A 127 12.14 20.78 -14.72
C LEU A 127 10.72 21.10 -14.24
N PRO A 128 10.05 22.11 -14.81
CA PRO A 128 8.64 22.38 -14.54
C PRO A 128 7.78 21.14 -14.71
N ASN A 129 6.80 20.96 -13.83
CA ASN A 129 5.99 19.74 -13.80
C ASN A 129 4.81 19.80 -14.78
N ASP A 130 4.95 19.15 -15.94
CA ASP A 130 3.93 19.08 -16.99
C ASP A 130 2.67 18.26 -16.62
N LEU A 131 2.69 17.55 -15.49
CA LEU A 131 1.56 16.78 -15.00
C LEU A 131 0.62 17.57 -14.09
N ILE A 132 0.98 18.81 -13.72
CA ILE A 132 0.09 19.68 -12.95
C ILE A 132 -1.18 19.94 -13.77
N PRO A 133 -2.36 19.56 -13.23
CA PRO A 133 -3.61 19.71 -13.96
C PRO A 133 -3.94 21.19 -14.17
N SER A 134 -4.43 21.51 -15.36
CA SER A 134 -4.92 22.84 -15.73
C SER A 134 -6.44 22.90 -15.84
N ASN A 135 -7.08 21.75 -16.09
CA ASN A 135 -8.53 21.62 -16.20
C ASN A 135 -9.09 20.94 -14.94
N PHE A 136 -10.06 21.60 -14.31
CA PHE A 136 -10.79 21.15 -13.13
C PHE A 136 -12.31 21.17 -13.33
N ASP A 137 -12.76 21.23 -14.58
CA ASP A 137 -14.16 21.27 -14.93
C ASP A 137 -14.85 19.96 -14.53
N LEU A 138 -16.04 20.10 -13.95
CA LEU A 138 -16.90 18.97 -13.66
C LEU A 138 -17.67 18.61 -14.93
N ILE A 139 -17.57 17.34 -15.32
CA ILE A 139 -18.28 16.81 -16.47
C ILE A 139 -19.77 16.73 -16.09
N PRO A 140 -20.67 17.29 -16.93
CA PRO A 140 -22.11 17.19 -16.69
C PRO A 140 -22.55 15.75 -16.50
N LEU A 141 -23.49 15.54 -15.58
CA LEU A 141 -24.01 14.22 -15.29
C LEU A 141 -24.73 13.65 -16.52
N ASP A 142 -24.37 12.44 -16.94
CA ASP A 142 -25.07 11.74 -18.00
C ASP A 142 -26.54 11.47 -17.56
N PRO A 143 -27.56 11.68 -18.42
CA PRO A 143 -28.96 11.48 -18.05
C PRO A 143 -29.28 10.08 -17.55
N ASP A 144 -28.54 9.08 -18.04
CA ASP A 144 -28.69 7.67 -17.70
C ASP A 144 -27.69 7.21 -16.62
N ASN A 145 -27.12 8.12 -15.80
CA ASN A 145 -26.14 7.75 -14.78
C ASN A 145 -26.76 6.81 -13.73
N PRO A 146 -26.25 5.58 -13.58
CA PRO A 146 -26.82 4.61 -12.65
C PRO A 146 -26.48 4.93 -11.19
N LYS A 147 -27.36 4.53 -10.28
CA LYS A 147 -27.15 4.67 -8.82
C LYS A 147 -25.88 3.95 -8.33
N PHE A 148 -25.59 2.80 -8.92
CA PHE A 148 -24.45 1.93 -8.62
C PHE A 148 -23.61 1.70 -9.89
N PRO A 149 -22.35 1.24 -9.77
CA PRO A 149 -21.55 0.86 -10.93
C PRO A 149 -22.30 -0.08 -11.86
N ALA A 150 -22.40 0.31 -13.13
CA ALA A 150 -23.02 -0.50 -14.17
C ALA A 150 -21.97 -1.10 -15.10
N LEU A 151 -22.26 -2.30 -15.59
CA LEU A 151 -21.44 -2.99 -16.56
C LEU A 151 -21.63 -2.34 -17.95
N ILE A 152 -20.61 -1.63 -18.43
CA ILE A 152 -20.67 -0.89 -19.70
C ILE A 152 -19.91 -1.57 -20.85
N ARG A 153 -19.02 -2.52 -20.54
CA ARG A 153 -18.33 -3.38 -21.51
C ARG A 153 -18.15 -4.77 -20.91
N ASN A 154 -18.54 -5.80 -21.66
CA ASN A 154 -18.39 -7.20 -21.27
C ASN A 154 -18.01 -8.02 -22.49
N THR A 155 -16.71 -8.26 -22.65
CA THR A 155 -16.15 -9.07 -23.74
C THR A 155 -15.45 -10.29 -23.14
N LYS A 156 -14.88 -11.16 -23.99
CA LYS A 156 -14.05 -12.26 -23.51
C LYS A 156 -12.76 -11.74 -22.84
N LEU A 157 -12.22 -10.63 -23.32
CA LEU A 157 -10.98 -10.06 -22.81
C LEU A 157 -11.20 -9.23 -21.54
N CYS A 158 -12.35 -8.56 -21.41
CA CYS A 158 -12.54 -7.59 -20.35
C CYS A 158 -13.97 -7.45 -19.81
N ARG A 159 -14.05 -6.95 -18.59
CA ARG A 159 -15.27 -6.51 -17.91
C ARG A 159 -15.03 -5.12 -17.32
N LEU A 160 -15.81 -4.13 -17.76
CA LEU A 160 -15.70 -2.74 -17.30
C LEU A 160 -16.97 -2.29 -16.57
N TRP A 161 -16.80 -2.03 -15.28
CA TRP A 161 -17.77 -1.38 -14.42
C TRP A 161 -17.51 0.13 -14.40
N PHE A 162 -18.56 0.92 -14.58
CA PHE A 162 -18.46 2.37 -14.59
C PHE A 162 -19.57 3.03 -13.79
N LYS A 163 -19.22 4.10 -13.07
CA LYS A 163 -20.17 5.05 -12.48
C LYS A 163 -19.58 6.47 -12.56
N GLN A 164 -20.36 7.43 -13.06
CA GLN A 164 -20.01 8.84 -12.95
C GLN A 164 -20.30 9.32 -11.52
N ASP A 165 -19.42 10.15 -10.97
CA ASP A 165 -19.62 10.72 -9.63
C ASP A 165 -20.84 11.65 -9.60
N ASP A 166 -21.77 11.33 -8.70
CA ASP A 166 -22.98 12.08 -8.39
C ASP A 166 -23.01 12.55 -6.92
N GLN A 167 -21.92 12.38 -6.16
CA GLN A 167 -21.88 12.62 -4.72
C GLN A 167 -20.87 13.68 -4.29
N PHE A 168 -19.64 13.64 -4.81
CA PHE A 168 -18.55 14.45 -4.28
C PHE A 168 -18.33 15.74 -5.06
N GLY A 169 -18.57 15.74 -6.38
CA GLY A 169 -18.42 16.93 -7.21
C GLY A 169 -16.98 17.45 -7.26
N LEU A 170 -16.01 16.54 -7.24
CA LEU A 170 -14.58 16.86 -7.32
C LEU A 170 -14.02 16.49 -8.69
N PRO A 171 -13.01 17.21 -9.21
CA PRO A 171 -12.39 16.92 -10.50
C PRO A 171 -11.44 15.71 -10.44
N LYS A 172 -11.86 14.64 -9.77
CA LYS A 172 -11.06 13.45 -9.48
C LYS A 172 -11.76 12.20 -9.99
N ALA A 173 -10.95 11.19 -10.28
CA ALA A 173 -11.45 9.85 -10.58
C ALA A 173 -10.53 8.76 -10.00
N SER A 174 -11.09 7.57 -9.88
CA SER A 174 -10.42 6.34 -9.49
C SER A 174 -10.54 5.33 -10.61
N LEU A 175 -9.41 4.88 -11.13
CA LEU A 175 -9.31 3.87 -12.16
C LEU A 175 -8.72 2.63 -11.50
N ASN A 176 -9.44 1.51 -11.44
CA ASN A 176 -8.94 0.27 -10.88
C ASN A 176 -9.02 -0.82 -11.94
N PHE A 177 -7.94 -1.58 -12.09
CA PHE A 177 -7.80 -2.66 -13.06
C PHE A 177 -7.17 -3.88 -12.37
N GLU A 178 -7.84 -5.02 -12.45
CA GLU A 178 -7.28 -6.33 -12.15
C GLU A 178 -6.98 -7.02 -13.48
N ILE A 179 -5.69 -7.20 -13.79
CA ILE A 179 -5.22 -7.92 -14.98
C ILE A 179 -4.92 -9.35 -14.54
N GLU A 180 -5.91 -10.22 -14.69
CA GLU A 180 -5.84 -11.61 -14.26
C GLU A 180 -4.99 -12.44 -15.22
N SER A 181 -4.07 -13.24 -14.67
CA SER A 181 -3.25 -14.21 -15.37
C SER A 181 -2.90 -15.36 -14.43
N PRO A 182 -3.31 -16.61 -14.73
CA PRO A 182 -2.97 -17.77 -13.90
C PRO A 182 -1.46 -17.93 -13.68
N MET A 183 -0.64 -17.44 -14.62
CA MET A 183 0.83 -17.47 -14.53
C MET A 183 1.38 -16.69 -13.34
N ALA A 184 0.61 -15.79 -12.73
CA ALA A 184 1.07 -14.97 -11.62
C ALA A 184 1.31 -15.74 -10.32
N TYR A 185 0.65 -16.88 -10.11
CA TYR A 185 0.63 -17.59 -8.82
C TYR A 185 0.75 -19.12 -8.93
N VAL A 186 1.15 -19.66 -10.10
CA VAL A 186 1.20 -21.12 -10.34
C VAL A 186 2.10 -21.87 -9.35
N ASP A 187 3.26 -21.29 -9.04
CA ASP A 187 4.25 -21.83 -8.13
C ASP A 187 5.00 -20.67 -7.43
N PRO A 188 5.79 -20.95 -6.37
CA PRO A 188 6.58 -19.94 -5.67
C PRO A 188 7.49 -19.11 -6.59
N LEU A 189 8.07 -19.75 -7.61
CA LEU A 189 9.01 -19.12 -8.55
C LEU A 189 8.31 -18.05 -9.40
N HIS A 190 7.17 -18.37 -9.99
CA HIS A 190 6.37 -17.45 -10.79
C HIS A 190 5.78 -16.31 -9.97
N TYR A 191 5.40 -16.58 -8.71
CA TYR A 191 4.96 -15.51 -7.81
C TYR A 191 6.07 -14.49 -7.56
N ASN A 192 7.27 -14.96 -7.22
CA ASN A 192 8.43 -14.09 -7.05
C ASN A 192 8.81 -13.36 -8.33
N MET A 193 8.79 -14.03 -9.50
CA MET A 193 9.03 -13.38 -10.78
C MET A 193 8.01 -12.27 -11.06
N THR A 194 6.72 -12.51 -10.80
CA THR A 194 5.65 -11.52 -10.96
C THR A 194 5.84 -10.34 -10.02
N HIS A 195 6.19 -10.60 -8.76
CA HIS A 195 6.53 -9.55 -7.80
C HIS A 195 7.71 -8.71 -8.28
N LEU A 196 8.80 -9.34 -8.74
CA LEU A 196 9.98 -8.65 -9.26
C LEU A 196 9.66 -7.83 -10.51
N ILE A 197 8.84 -8.33 -11.43
CA ILE A 197 8.35 -7.57 -12.61
C ILE A 197 7.66 -6.29 -12.14
N VAL A 198 6.71 -6.41 -11.21
CA VAL A 198 5.96 -5.25 -10.68
C VAL A 198 6.91 -4.26 -10.00
N GLN A 199 7.85 -4.71 -9.17
CA GLN A 199 8.80 -3.80 -8.52
C GLN A 199 9.74 -3.13 -9.52
N LEU A 200 10.22 -3.86 -10.54
CA LEU A 200 11.07 -3.31 -11.60
C LEU A 200 10.33 -2.26 -12.43
N VAL A 201 9.05 -2.47 -12.72
CA VAL A 201 8.21 -1.50 -13.41
C VAL A 201 8.01 -0.25 -12.56
N LYS A 202 7.72 -0.41 -11.26
CA LYS A 202 7.62 0.73 -10.32
C LYS A 202 8.92 1.51 -10.23
N ASP A 203 10.03 0.81 -10.09
CA ASP A 203 11.37 1.41 -10.03
C ASP A 203 11.69 2.21 -11.30
N ALA A 204 11.38 1.64 -12.47
CA ALA A 204 11.58 2.30 -13.76
C ALA A 204 10.62 3.46 -14.04
N LEU A 205 9.52 3.56 -13.29
CA LEU A 205 8.55 4.65 -13.37
C LEU A 205 8.76 5.72 -12.30
N ASN A 206 9.55 5.46 -11.27
CA ASN A 206 9.61 6.28 -10.06
C ASN A 206 9.89 7.77 -10.34
N GLU A 207 10.84 8.07 -11.22
CA GLU A 207 11.19 9.45 -11.59
C GLU A 207 10.01 10.18 -12.26
N TYR A 208 9.29 9.50 -13.16
CA TYR A 208 8.12 10.07 -13.83
C TYR A 208 6.92 10.16 -12.89
N ALA A 209 6.69 9.13 -12.08
CA ALA A 209 5.57 9.05 -11.15
C ALA A 209 5.70 10.04 -10.00
N TYR A 210 6.91 10.42 -9.60
CA TYR A 210 7.13 11.44 -8.58
C TYR A 210 6.54 12.80 -8.98
N ALA A 211 6.71 13.20 -10.24
CA ALA A 211 6.08 14.41 -10.78
C ALA A 211 4.55 14.28 -10.79
N ALA A 212 4.02 13.10 -11.13
CA ALA A 212 2.57 12.84 -11.07
C ALA A 212 2.04 12.97 -9.64
N GLU A 213 2.73 12.38 -8.66
CA GLU A 213 2.32 12.38 -7.26
C GLU A 213 2.27 13.79 -6.68
N LEU A 214 3.29 14.61 -6.96
CA LEU A 214 3.28 16.04 -6.60
C LEU A 214 2.10 16.79 -7.24
N ALA A 215 1.73 16.43 -8.47
CA ALA A 215 0.56 16.98 -9.16
C ALA A 215 -0.79 16.42 -8.67
N GLY A 216 -0.79 15.60 -7.60
CA GLY A 216 -2.00 14.99 -7.04
C GLY A 216 -2.53 13.81 -7.83
N LEU A 217 -1.65 13.10 -8.54
CA LEU A 217 -1.92 11.84 -9.24
C LEU A 217 -1.07 10.72 -8.65
N SER A 218 -1.71 9.80 -7.94
CA SER A 218 -1.05 8.63 -7.38
C SER A 218 -1.47 7.36 -8.10
N TYR A 219 -0.60 6.36 -8.06
CA TYR A 219 -0.92 5.02 -8.55
C TYR A 219 -0.44 3.96 -7.56
N VAL A 220 -1.12 2.83 -7.57
CA VAL A 220 -0.72 1.62 -6.88
C VAL A 220 -0.58 0.54 -7.94
N LEU A 221 0.60 -0.05 -8.03
CA LEU A 221 0.87 -1.23 -8.85
C LEU A 221 1.33 -2.35 -7.92
N GLY A 222 0.66 -3.50 -7.99
CA GLY A 222 0.91 -4.65 -7.14
C GLY A 222 0.68 -5.95 -7.89
N ASN A 223 1.21 -7.05 -7.36
CA ASN A 223 0.82 -8.39 -7.78
C ASN A 223 -0.19 -8.95 -6.77
N THR A 224 -1.16 -9.71 -7.28
CA THR A 224 -2.16 -10.44 -6.50
C THR A 224 -1.99 -11.94 -6.76
N LYS A 225 -2.80 -12.78 -6.12
CA LYS A 225 -2.88 -14.20 -6.49
C LYS A 225 -3.51 -14.42 -7.87
N LEU A 226 -4.29 -13.45 -8.35
CA LEU A 226 -4.97 -13.53 -9.65
C LEU A 226 -4.09 -12.99 -10.78
N GLY A 227 -3.19 -12.05 -10.51
CA GLY A 227 -2.46 -11.35 -11.56
C GLY A 227 -1.78 -10.07 -11.09
N ILE A 228 -2.03 -8.98 -11.83
CA ILE A 228 -1.51 -7.64 -11.55
C ILE A 228 -2.67 -6.71 -11.24
N PHE A 229 -2.56 -5.98 -10.13
CA PHE A 229 -3.49 -4.93 -9.76
C PHE A 229 -2.89 -3.56 -10.06
N LEU A 230 -3.65 -2.70 -10.75
CA LEU A 230 -3.32 -1.32 -11.03
C LEU A 230 -4.46 -0.41 -10.57
N SER A 231 -4.18 0.54 -9.69
CA SER A 231 -5.08 1.63 -9.31
C SER A 231 -4.44 2.97 -9.62
N ILE A 232 -5.19 3.90 -10.22
CA ILE A 232 -4.78 5.31 -10.42
C ILE A 232 -5.85 6.19 -9.79
N LYS A 233 -5.43 7.13 -8.92
CA LYS A 233 -6.32 8.04 -8.19
C LYS A 233 -5.80 9.47 -8.29
N GLY A 234 -6.72 10.43 -8.31
CA GLY A 234 -6.38 11.86 -8.33
C GLY A 234 -7.13 12.62 -9.41
N TYR A 235 -6.56 13.74 -9.84
CA TYR A 235 -7.19 14.65 -10.81
C TYR A 235 -7.40 14.03 -12.19
N SER A 236 -8.63 14.01 -12.71
CA SER A 236 -8.97 13.22 -13.90
C SER A 236 -8.28 13.68 -15.20
N SER A 237 -7.89 14.96 -15.30
CA SER A 237 -7.41 15.58 -16.55
C SER A 237 -6.14 14.94 -17.15
N LYS A 238 -5.26 14.35 -16.34
CA LYS A 238 -3.98 13.77 -16.79
C LYS A 238 -3.84 12.27 -16.51
N GLN A 239 -4.89 11.61 -15.98
CA GLN A 239 -4.85 10.18 -15.64
C GLN A 239 -4.56 9.27 -16.84
N HIS A 240 -5.13 9.57 -18.01
CA HIS A 240 -4.91 8.81 -19.23
C HIS A 240 -3.43 8.78 -19.66
N ILE A 241 -2.69 9.87 -19.44
CA ILE A 241 -1.26 9.97 -19.75
C ILE A 241 -0.46 9.04 -18.84
N LEU A 242 -0.75 9.08 -17.53
CA LEU A 242 -0.10 8.20 -16.56
C LEU A 242 -0.43 6.73 -16.83
N LEU A 243 -1.70 6.41 -17.12
CA LEU A 243 -2.15 5.07 -17.48
C LEU A 243 -1.40 4.52 -18.69
N GLN A 244 -1.34 5.30 -19.79
CA GLN A 244 -0.59 4.91 -20.99
C GLN A 244 0.88 4.66 -20.66
N LYS A 245 1.52 5.56 -19.89
CA LYS A 245 2.93 5.42 -19.51
C LYS A 245 3.20 4.17 -18.69
N ILE A 246 2.30 3.83 -17.75
CA ILE A 246 2.40 2.61 -16.92
C ILE A 246 2.26 1.38 -17.81
N MET A 247 1.26 1.33 -18.68
CA MET A 247 1.00 0.18 -19.56
C MET A 247 2.13 -0.02 -20.59
N ASP A 248 2.64 1.07 -21.16
CA ASP A 248 3.81 1.04 -22.05
C ASP A 248 5.02 0.47 -21.31
N LYS A 249 5.32 0.98 -20.10
CA LYS A 249 6.46 0.47 -19.33
C LYS A 249 6.28 -0.99 -18.94
N LEU A 250 5.08 -1.40 -18.50
CA LEU A 250 4.78 -2.78 -18.13
C LEU A 250 5.02 -3.75 -19.31
N THR A 251 4.69 -3.33 -20.53
CA THR A 251 4.81 -4.18 -21.72
C THR A 251 6.17 -4.09 -22.42
N THR A 252 6.94 -3.01 -22.26
CA THR A 252 8.19 -2.83 -23.02
C THR A 252 9.45 -2.78 -22.15
N ILE A 253 9.33 -3.00 -20.84
CA ILE A 253 10.47 -2.91 -19.92
C ILE A 253 11.62 -3.84 -20.33
N GLN A 254 12.82 -3.28 -20.32
CA GLN A 254 14.08 -4.01 -20.44
C GLN A 254 14.73 -4.05 -19.06
N ILE A 255 14.95 -5.25 -18.54
CA ILE A 255 15.40 -5.43 -17.16
C ILE A 255 16.89 -5.09 -17.06
N CYS A 256 17.20 -4.07 -16.27
CA CYS A 256 18.57 -3.74 -15.92
C CYS A 256 19.06 -4.69 -14.82
N LYS A 257 20.11 -5.48 -15.10
CA LYS A 257 20.71 -6.42 -14.14
C LYS A 257 21.01 -5.78 -12.78
N LYS A 258 21.60 -4.58 -12.76
CA LYS A 258 21.92 -3.88 -11.50
C LYS A 258 20.67 -3.59 -10.66
N ARG A 259 19.56 -3.16 -11.29
CA ARG A 259 18.30 -2.88 -10.57
C ARG A 259 17.63 -4.18 -10.13
N PHE A 260 17.67 -5.20 -10.97
CA PHE A 260 17.20 -6.54 -10.63
C PHE A 260 17.90 -7.09 -9.38
N ASP A 261 19.24 -7.06 -9.33
CA ASP A 261 20.00 -7.59 -8.19
C ASP A 261 19.64 -6.87 -6.88
N ILE A 262 19.48 -5.54 -6.93
CA ILE A 262 19.06 -4.72 -5.79
C ILE A 262 17.65 -5.10 -5.31
N LEU A 263 16.70 -5.21 -6.23
CA LEU A 263 15.30 -5.53 -5.88
C LEU A 263 15.13 -6.98 -5.43
N LYS A 264 15.89 -7.91 -6.02
CA LYS A 264 15.95 -9.32 -5.59
C LYS A 264 16.47 -9.43 -4.17
N GLU A 265 17.54 -8.71 -3.84
CA GLU A 265 18.07 -8.66 -2.47
C GLU A 265 17.10 -7.96 -1.50
N GLY A 266 16.38 -6.93 -1.96
CA GLY A 266 15.29 -6.30 -1.22
C GLY A 266 14.16 -7.28 -0.89
N LEU A 267 13.74 -8.10 -1.86
CA LEU A 267 12.73 -9.15 -1.65
C LEU A 267 13.23 -10.21 -0.66
N ARG A 268 14.49 -10.67 -0.80
CA ARG A 268 15.11 -11.61 0.15
C ARG A 268 15.02 -11.09 1.59
N LYS A 269 15.41 -9.82 1.80
CA LYS A 269 15.34 -9.16 3.10
C LYS A 269 13.90 -9.03 3.60
N CYS A 270 12.95 -8.68 2.73
CA CYS A 270 11.55 -8.58 3.11
C CYS A 270 10.99 -9.92 3.62
N LEU A 271 11.25 -11.00 2.89
CA LEU A 271 10.80 -12.33 3.26
C LEU A 271 11.48 -12.86 4.53
N SER A 272 12.79 -12.63 4.69
CA SER A 272 13.52 -13.08 5.89
C SER A 272 13.17 -12.26 7.13
N ASN A 273 12.94 -10.95 6.98
CA ASN A 273 12.54 -10.06 8.06
C ASN A 273 11.15 -10.39 8.62
N PHE A 274 10.34 -11.19 7.92
CA PHE A 274 9.07 -11.66 8.46
C PHE A 274 9.24 -12.36 9.81
N ARG A 275 10.36 -13.05 10.06
CA ARG A 275 10.66 -13.68 11.36
C ARG A 275 10.71 -12.68 12.52
N ALA A 276 11.06 -11.42 12.23
CA ALA A 276 11.12 -10.33 13.21
C ALA A 276 9.80 -9.57 13.39
N GLU A 277 8.76 -9.92 12.64
CA GLU A 277 7.43 -9.36 12.84
C GLU A 277 6.84 -9.76 14.19
N GLN A 278 5.87 -8.96 14.65
CA GLN A 278 5.24 -9.18 15.94
C GLN A 278 4.44 -10.50 15.95
N PRO A 279 4.36 -11.21 17.10
CA PRO A 279 3.69 -12.51 17.18
C PRO A 279 2.23 -12.53 16.67
N HIS A 280 1.46 -11.46 16.87
CA HIS A 280 0.08 -11.39 16.36
C HIS A 280 0.00 -11.40 14.82
N ARG A 281 1.03 -10.84 14.13
CA ARG A 281 1.12 -10.92 12.67
C ARG A 281 1.50 -12.32 12.20
N HIS A 282 2.29 -13.05 12.98
CA HIS A 282 2.57 -14.46 12.71
C HIS A 282 1.31 -15.30 12.85
N ALA A 283 0.54 -15.09 13.92
CA ALA A 283 -0.74 -15.77 14.11
C ALA A 283 -1.65 -15.54 12.88
N PHE A 284 -1.90 -14.29 12.50
CA PHE A 284 -2.70 -13.92 11.32
C PHE A 284 -2.22 -14.57 10.03
N TYR A 285 -0.90 -14.55 9.80
CA TYR A 285 -0.28 -15.18 8.64
C TYR A 285 -0.51 -16.70 8.61
N TYR A 286 -0.30 -17.39 9.73
CA TYR A 286 -0.46 -18.84 9.79
C TYR A 286 -1.94 -19.27 9.73
N THR A 287 -2.86 -18.51 10.33
CA THR A 287 -4.29 -18.75 10.19
C THR A 287 -4.73 -18.60 8.73
N SER A 288 -4.32 -17.50 8.08
CA SER A 288 -4.58 -17.29 6.65
C SER A 288 -3.98 -18.43 5.80
N MET A 289 -2.82 -18.94 6.20
CA MET A 289 -2.14 -20.03 5.50
C MET A 289 -2.88 -21.37 5.62
N LEU A 290 -3.35 -21.70 6.82
CA LEU A 290 -4.05 -22.95 7.11
C LEU A 290 -5.44 -23.01 6.46
N LEU A 291 -6.10 -21.85 6.32
CA LEU A 291 -7.45 -21.76 5.78
C LEU A 291 -7.48 -21.58 4.24
N SER A 292 -6.41 -21.07 3.63
CA SER A 292 -6.37 -20.89 2.17
C SER A 292 -6.24 -22.21 1.42
N GLU A 293 -7.01 -22.42 0.35
CA GLU A 293 -6.82 -23.57 -0.58
C GLU A 293 -5.39 -23.62 -1.16
N ARG A 294 -4.84 -22.45 -1.48
CA ARG A 294 -3.49 -22.30 -2.04
C ARG A 294 -2.79 -21.07 -1.47
N ILE A 295 -1.58 -21.28 -0.97
CA ILE A 295 -0.72 -20.20 -0.49
C ILE A 295 0.74 -20.66 -0.54
N TRP A 296 1.63 -19.75 -0.92
CA TRP A 296 3.07 -19.97 -0.85
C TRP A 296 3.63 -19.33 0.41
N THR A 297 4.34 -20.11 1.21
CA THR A 297 4.96 -19.66 2.45
C THR A 297 6.18 -18.79 2.17
N ASN A 298 6.53 -17.92 3.12
CA ASN A 298 7.74 -17.10 3.00
C ASN A 298 9.01 -17.96 2.83
N ASP A 299 9.09 -19.14 3.46
CA ASP A 299 10.24 -20.05 3.28
C ASP A 299 10.25 -20.68 1.88
N GLU A 300 9.10 -21.11 1.32
CA GLU A 300 9.03 -21.58 -0.08
C GLU A 300 9.42 -20.49 -1.07
N LEU A 301 8.96 -19.26 -0.85
CA LEU A 301 9.34 -18.09 -1.66
C LEU A 301 10.84 -17.77 -1.52
N LEU A 302 11.43 -17.91 -0.33
CA LEU A 302 12.87 -17.70 -0.15
C LEU A 302 13.70 -18.78 -0.86
N ASN A 303 13.26 -20.03 -0.80
CA ASN A 303 14.00 -21.17 -1.34
C ASN A 303 14.14 -21.13 -2.86
N CYS A 304 13.11 -20.66 -3.58
CA CYS A 304 13.18 -20.54 -5.04
C CYS A 304 13.82 -19.22 -5.52
N LEU A 305 14.10 -18.27 -4.62
CA LEU A 305 14.58 -16.95 -5.01
C LEU A 305 15.95 -17.03 -5.69
N ASP A 306 16.85 -17.91 -5.24
CA ASP A 306 18.19 -18.08 -5.80
C ASP A 306 18.17 -18.52 -7.28
N GLU A 307 17.17 -19.30 -7.68
CA GLU A 307 16.99 -19.80 -9.06
C GLU A 307 16.65 -18.69 -10.05
N ILE A 308 16.05 -17.58 -9.60
CA ILE A 308 15.55 -16.53 -10.50
C ILE A 308 16.70 -15.74 -11.13
N THR A 309 16.77 -15.76 -12.46
CA THR A 309 17.70 -14.94 -13.25
C THR A 309 17.01 -13.78 -13.98
N VAL A 310 17.79 -12.81 -14.44
CA VAL A 310 17.30 -11.66 -15.23
C VAL A 310 16.59 -12.15 -16.50
N GLU A 311 17.14 -13.16 -17.16
CA GLU A 311 16.61 -13.72 -18.40
C GLU A 311 15.26 -14.40 -18.16
N MET A 312 15.11 -15.13 -17.05
CA MET A 312 13.84 -15.75 -16.68
C MET A 312 12.76 -14.70 -16.43
N VAL A 313 13.07 -13.63 -15.70
CA VAL A 313 12.10 -12.54 -15.46
C VAL A 313 11.74 -11.85 -16.78
N GLN A 314 12.72 -11.56 -17.64
CA GLN A 314 12.48 -10.92 -18.94
C GLN A 314 11.59 -11.79 -19.85
N GLN A 315 11.79 -13.10 -19.84
CA GLN A 315 10.98 -14.06 -20.61
C GLN A 315 9.59 -14.30 -19.99
N THR A 316 9.42 -14.05 -18.70
CA THR A 316 8.15 -14.25 -18.00
C THR A 316 7.15 -13.14 -18.31
N ILE A 317 7.60 -11.91 -18.57
CA ILE A 317 6.72 -10.78 -18.93
C ILE A 317 5.75 -11.12 -20.07
N PRO A 318 6.20 -11.57 -21.26
CA PRO A 318 5.27 -11.91 -22.34
C PRO A 318 4.40 -13.11 -22.00
N ARG A 319 4.88 -14.09 -21.22
CA ARG A 319 4.06 -15.26 -20.80
C ARG A 319 2.94 -14.84 -19.87
N LEU A 320 3.25 -14.01 -18.87
CA LEU A 320 2.32 -13.45 -17.90
C LEU A 320 1.20 -12.65 -18.59
N LEU A 321 1.56 -11.87 -19.62
CA LEU A 321 0.62 -10.98 -20.31
C LEU A 321 0.00 -11.59 -21.58
N SER A 322 0.43 -12.78 -22.02
CA SER A 322 -0.04 -13.42 -23.26
C SER A 322 -1.51 -13.83 -23.24
N ARG A 323 -2.04 -14.21 -22.07
CA ARG A 323 -3.44 -14.59 -21.88
C ARG A 323 -3.97 -14.00 -20.60
N VAL A 324 -4.90 -13.07 -20.73
CA VAL A 324 -5.40 -12.28 -19.59
C VAL A 324 -6.91 -12.12 -19.62
N HIS A 325 -7.47 -11.78 -18.47
CA HIS A 325 -8.80 -11.19 -18.35
C HIS A 325 -8.66 -9.90 -17.54
N ILE A 326 -9.33 -8.82 -17.97
CA ILE A 326 -9.23 -7.53 -17.32
C ILE A 326 -10.57 -7.20 -16.68
N GLU A 327 -10.63 -7.14 -15.36
CA GLU A 327 -11.80 -6.61 -14.66
C GLU A 327 -11.48 -5.23 -14.09
N ALA A 328 -12.29 -4.24 -14.45
CA ALA A 328 -12.01 -2.84 -14.14
C ALA A 328 -13.21 -2.13 -13.51
N LEU A 329 -12.92 -1.23 -12.57
CA LEU A 329 -13.87 -0.28 -12.00
C LEU A 329 -13.35 1.14 -12.20
N ILE A 330 -14.08 1.92 -13.00
CA ILE A 330 -13.82 3.35 -13.22
C ILE A 330 -14.94 4.16 -12.55
N TYR A 331 -14.55 5.06 -11.65
CA TYR A 331 -15.47 5.91 -10.90
C TYR A 331 -14.94 7.34 -10.74
N GLY A 332 -15.76 8.36 -11.00
CA GLY A 332 -15.36 9.75 -10.76
C GLY A 332 -15.88 10.76 -11.78
N ASN A 333 -15.17 11.88 -11.89
CA ASN A 333 -15.40 12.96 -12.86
C ASN A 333 -14.96 12.55 -14.29
N LEU A 334 -15.71 11.62 -14.87
CA LEU A 334 -15.56 11.02 -16.20
C LEU A 334 -16.95 10.74 -16.77
N ASN A 335 -17.15 10.81 -18.09
CA ASN A 335 -18.36 10.27 -18.72
C ASN A 335 -18.13 8.84 -19.23
N LYS A 336 -19.21 8.18 -19.66
CA LYS A 336 -19.14 6.80 -20.18
C LYS A 336 -18.15 6.63 -21.33
N LYS A 337 -18.05 7.60 -22.23
CA LYS A 337 -17.13 7.57 -23.37
C LYS A 337 -15.67 7.56 -22.92
N MET A 338 -15.31 8.45 -22.00
CA MET A 338 -13.94 8.53 -21.45
C MET A 338 -13.56 7.24 -20.71
N ALA A 339 -14.50 6.61 -19.98
CA ALA A 339 -14.25 5.33 -19.34
C ALA A 339 -13.93 4.21 -20.36
N LEU A 340 -14.62 4.19 -21.50
CA LEU A 340 -14.33 3.25 -22.59
C LEU A 340 -12.96 3.54 -23.22
N GLU A 341 -12.61 4.81 -23.43
CA GLU A 341 -11.30 5.20 -23.97
C GLU A 341 -10.14 4.80 -23.03
N LEU A 342 -10.31 4.94 -21.71
CA LEU A 342 -9.34 4.48 -20.71
C LEU A 342 -9.15 2.97 -20.74
N MET A 343 -10.23 2.22 -20.95
CA MET A 343 -10.15 0.77 -21.12
C MET A 343 -9.46 0.39 -22.44
N ASP A 344 -9.73 1.13 -23.51
CA ASP A 344 -9.09 0.94 -24.81
C ASP A 344 -7.57 1.12 -24.73
N ILE A 345 -7.06 2.04 -23.89
CA ILE A 345 -5.61 2.18 -23.64
C ILE A 345 -5.02 0.87 -23.12
N VAL A 346 -5.65 0.25 -22.13
CA VAL A 346 -5.15 -0.98 -21.50
C VAL A 346 -5.22 -2.14 -22.50
N GLU A 347 -6.36 -2.34 -23.15
CA GLU A 347 -6.58 -3.42 -24.13
C GLU A 347 -5.64 -3.28 -25.33
N ASN A 348 -5.57 -2.10 -25.95
CA ASN A 348 -4.77 -1.89 -27.15
C ASN A 348 -3.27 -2.04 -26.86
N THR A 349 -2.77 -1.56 -25.72
CA THR A 349 -1.36 -1.71 -25.36
C THR A 349 -1.00 -3.18 -25.14
N LEU A 350 -1.87 -3.96 -24.48
CA LEU A 350 -1.67 -5.40 -24.30
C LEU A 350 -1.71 -6.16 -25.63
N ILE A 351 -2.72 -5.93 -26.46
CA ILE A 351 -2.84 -6.59 -27.77
C ILE A 351 -1.65 -6.23 -28.68
N LYS A 352 -1.31 -4.95 -28.78
CA LYS A 352 -0.26 -4.46 -29.67
C LYS A 352 1.13 -4.93 -29.27
N ASN A 353 1.45 -4.90 -27.98
CA ASN A 353 2.81 -5.17 -27.51
C ASN A 353 3.03 -6.64 -27.08
N MET A 354 1.96 -7.37 -26.74
CA MET A 354 2.06 -8.74 -26.20
C MET A 354 1.27 -9.81 -26.97
N ASP A 355 0.53 -9.45 -28.04
CA ASP A 355 -0.44 -10.36 -28.69
C ASP A 355 -1.39 -11.00 -27.67
N SER A 356 -1.80 -10.22 -26.65
CA SER A 356 -2.62 -10.71 -25.54
C SER A 356 -3.95 -11.26 -26.01
N LYS A 357 -4.29 -12.48 -25.57
CA LYS A 357 -5.55 -13.17 -25.85
C LYS A 357 -6.38 -13.26 -24.58
N HIS A 358 -7.67 -13.52 -24.73
CA HIS A 358 -8.55 -13.72 -23.57
C HIS A 358 -8.24 -15.05 -22.87
N LEU A 359 -8.44 -15.07 -21.55
CA LEU A 359 -8.58 -16.30 -20.79
C LEU A 359 -9.90 -17.00 -21.13
N MET A 360 -9.90 -18.34 -21.03
CA MET A 360 -11.14 -19.09 -21.10
C MET A 360 -11.92 -18.92 -19.79
N PRO A 361 -13.26 -18.89 -19.81
CA PRO A 361 -14.05 -18.77 -18.58
C PRO A 361 -13.71 -19.80 -17.50
N SER A 362 -13.33 -21.03 -17.89
CA SER A 362 -12.91 -22.09 -16.96
C SER A 362 -11.56 -21.84 -16.29
N GLN A 363 -10.76 -20.88 -16.76
CA GLN A 363 -9.49 -20.48 -16.16
C GLN A 363 -9.65 -19.35 -15.14
N LEU A 364 -10.83 -18.71 -15.07
CA LEU A 364 -11.17 -17.69 -14.09
C LEU A 364 -11.59 -18.34 -12.76
N ILE A 365 -10.64 -19.07 -12.17
CA ILE A 365 -10.85 -19.82 -10.92
C ILE A 365 -10.63 -18.86 -9.75
N ARG A 366 -11.56 -18.90 -8.78
CA ARG A 366 -11.42 -18.23 -7.49
C ARG A 366 -11.00 -19.25 -6.45
N GLU A 367 -10.16 -18.83 -5.52
CA GLU A 367 -9.73 -19.67 -4.41
C GLU A 367 -10.89 -19.94 -3.46
N ARG A 368 -10.81 -21.09 -2.80
CA ARG A 368 -11.72 -21.52 -1.75
C ARG A 368 -11.03 -21.44 -0.40
N GLU A 369 -11.83 -21.46 0.64
CA GLU A 369 -11.38 -21.68 2.00
C GLU A 369 -11.59 -23.13 2.44
N VAL A 370 -10.77 -23.60 3.37
CA VAL A 370 -10.92 -24.89 4.02
C VAL A 370 -12.18 -24.88 4.89
N GLN A 371 -13.09 -25.82 4.62
CA GLN A 371 -14.27 -26.03 5.45
C GLN A 371 -13.90 -26.88 6.67
N LEU A 372 -14.08 -26.33 7.87
CA LEU A 372 -13.89 -27.01 9.15
C LEU A 372 -15.09 -27.93 9.46
N SER A 373 -14.82 -29.09 10.06
CA SER A 373 -15.86 -30.03 10.47
C SER A 373 -16.57 -29.58 11.75
N ASP A 374 -17.86 -29.87 11.88
CA ASP A 374 -18.63 -29.56 13.08
C ASP A 374 -18.00 -30.16 14.35
N GLY A 375 -17.87 -29.34 15.40
CA GLY A 375 -17.29 -29.75 16.68
C GLY A 375 -15.78 -30.00 16.66
N CYS A 376 -15.09 -29.68 15.56
CA CYS A 376 -13.63 -29.80 15.51
C CYS A 376 -12.93 -28.73 16.35
N HIS A 377 -11.69 -29.04 16.74
CA HIS A 377 -10.80 -28.10 17.41
C HIS A 377 -9.35 -28.40 16.99
N TYR A 378 -8.76 -27.48 16.24
CA TYR A 378 -7.38 -27.58 15.77
C TYR A 378 -6.54 -26.50 16.44
N VAL A 379 -5.29 -26.84 16.75
CA VAL A 379 -4.30 -25.90 17.29
C VAL A 379 -3.04 -26.01 16.46
N TYR A 380 -2.57 -24.87 15.96
CA TYR A 380 -1.28 -24.74 15.32
C TYR A 380 -0.42 -23.79 16.15
N GLU A 381 0.77 -24.25 16.54
CA GLU A 381 1.66 -23.53 17.45
C GLU A 381 3.01 -23.28 16.79
N VAL A 382 3.48 -22.04 16.88
CA VAL A 382 4.79 -21.61 16.40
C VAL A 382 5.43 -20.68 17.42
N THR A 383 6.74 -20.81 17.60
CA THR A 383 7.53 -19.96 18.50
C THR A 383 8.12 -18.78 17.74
N ASN A 384 7.94 -17.57 18.26
CA ASN A 384 8.64 -16.38 17.76
C ASN A 384 10.01 -16.29 18.47
N GLU A 385 11.10 -16.33 17.71
CA GLU A 385 12.47 -16.33 18.25
C GLU A 385 12.96 -14.93 18.68
N ILE A 386 12.25 -13.87 18.30
CA ILE A 386 12.71 -12.48 18.43
C ILE A 386 11.97 -11.73 19.54
N HIS A 387 10.65 -11.88 19.60
CA HIS A 387 9.81 -11.22 20.60
C HIS A 387 9.55 -12.14 21.79
N SER A 388 9.69 -11.63 23.01
CA SER A 388 9.36 -12.36 24.24
C SER A 388 7.85 -12.42 24.53
N SER A 389 7.04 -11.64 23.80
CA SER A 389 5.58 -11.68 23.87
C SER A 389 5.01 -12.87 23.10
N SER A 390 3.82 -13.32 23.48
CA SER A 390 3.03 -14.30 22.73
C SER A 390 1.79 -13.65 22.13
N ALA A 391 1.22 -14.31 21.12
CA ALA A 391 -0.10 -13.95 20.61
C ALA A 391 -0.87 -15.22 20.30
N VAL A 392 -2.19 -15.12 20.41
CA VAL A 392 -3.12 -16.16 19.96
C VAL A 392 -4.14 -15.53 19.05
N GLU A 393 -4.46 -16.26 17.98
CA GLU A 393 -5.59 -15.96 17.14
C GLU A 393 -6.56 -17.13 17.23
N THR A 394 -7.79 -16.82 17.62
CA THR A 394 -8.87 -17.81 17.67
C THR A 394 -9.85 -17.50 16.57
N TYR A 395 -10.07 -18.50 15.72
CA TYR A 395 -10.86 -18.40 14.51
C TYR A 395 -12.08 -19.32 14.62
N TYR A 396 -13.28 -18.74 14.50
CA TYR A 396 -14.54 -19.48 14.48
C TYR A 396 -15.22 -19.31 13.11
N GLN A 397 -15.22 -20.38 12.31
CA GLN A 397 -15.88 -20.40 11.00
C GLN A 397 -17.41 -20.45 11.18
N CYS A 398 -18.13 -19.51 10.57
CA CYS A 398 -19.59 -19.40 10.71
C CYS A 398 -20.37 -19.81 9.45
N GLY A 399 -19.68 -20.24 8.39
CA GLY A 399 -20.26 -20.70 7.13
C GLY A 399 -20.17 -19.67 6.01
N VAL A 400 -20.88 -19.92 4.91
CA VAL A 400 -20.84 -19.05 3.71
C VAL A 400 -21.53 -17.72 3.98
N GLN A 401 -21.02 -16.64 3.37
CA GLN A 401 -21.63 -15.31 3.43
C GLN A 401 -23.06 -15.31 2.88
N GLU A 402 -24.01 -14.91 3.71
CA GLU A 402 -25.42 -14.72 3.36
C GLU A 402 -25.98 -13.57 4.17
N THR A 403 -26.92 -12.78 3.63
CA THR A 403 -27.43 -11.57 4.30
C THR A 403 -27.83 -11.81 5.76
N ARG A 404 -28.52 -12.91 6.07
CA ARG A 404 -28.94 -13.21 7.45
C ARG A 404 -27.77 -13.58 8.35
N ALA A 405 -26.88 -14.47 7.91
CA ALA A 405 -25.67 -14.82 8.66
C ALA A 405 -24.83 -13.55 8.90
N ASN A 406 -24.65 -12.76 7.84
CA ASN A 406 -24.05 -11.42 7.81
C ASN A 406 -24.50 -10.53 8.96
N MET A 407 -25.80 -10.30 9.05
CA MET A 407 -26.30 -9.43 10.11
C MET A 407 -26.20 -10.04 11.51
N LEU A 408 -26.31 -11.37 11.66
CA LEU A 408 -26.26 -12.02 12.97
C LEU A 408 -24.88 -11.96 13.60
N LEU A 409 -23.82 -12.27 12.84
CA LEU A 409 -22.46 -12.21 13.37
C LEU A 409 -21.98 -10.77 13.52
N GLU A 410 -22.33 -9.86 12.60
CA GLU A 410 -22.01 -8.43 12.78
C GLU A 410 -22.66 -7.88 14.06
N LEU A 411 -23.93 -8.22 14.32
CA LEU A 411 -24.62 -7.85 15.55
C LEU A 411 -23.96 -8.49 16.78
N LEU A 412 -23.57 -9.76 16.70
CA LEU A 412 -22.85 -10.44 17.78
C LEU A 412 -21.52 -9.73 18.09
N VAL A 413 -20.74 -9.40 17.06
CA VAL A 413 -19.49 -8.65 17.20
C VAL A 413 -19.74 -7.30 17.86
N GLU A 414 -20.74 -6.55 17.42
CA GLU A 414 -21.10 -5.27 18.03
C GLU A 414 -21.45 -5.41 19.52
N ILE A 415 -22.21 -6.45 19.90
CA ILE A 415 -22.59 -6.74 21.30
C ILE A 415 -21.36 -7.05 22.16
N ILE A 416 -20.42 -7.85 21.64
CA ILE A 416 -19.27 -8.33 22.44
C ILE A 416 -18.06 -7.41 22.39
N ASN A 417 -17.97 -6.48 21.43
CA ASN A 417 -16.75 -5.70 21.19
C ASN A 417 -16.31 -4.90 22.43
N GLU A 418 -17.19 -4.07 23.00
CA GLU A 418 -16.87 -3.31 24.23
C GLU A 418 -16.66 -4.22 25.45
N PRO A 419 -17.53 -5.21 25.73
CA PRO A 419 -17.32 -6.12 26.86
C PRO A 419 -16.01 -6.91 26.77
N CYS A 420 -15.64 -7.40 25.58
CA CYS A 420 -14.38 -8.10 25.36
C CYS A 420 -13.18 -7.18 25.61
N TYR A 421 -13.22 -5.93 25.12
CA TYR A 421 -12.17 -4.95 25.40
C TYR A 421 -12.07 -4.67 26.89
N ASN A 422 -13.17 -4.34 27.55
CA ASN A 422 -13.19 -4.04 28.98
C ASN A 422 -12.68 -5.21 29.81
N TYR A 423 -13.15 -6.43 29.53
CA TYR A 423 -12.74 -7.61 30.28
C TYR A 423 -11.26 -7.96 30.06
N LEU A 424 -10.83 -8.13 28.81
CA LEU A 424 -9.50 -8.64 28.49
C LEU A 424 -8.39 -7.58 28.67
N ARG A 425 -8.70 -6.30 28.43
CA ARG A 425 -7.74 -5.20 28.54
C ARG A 425 -7.82 -4.47 29.87
N THR A 426 -9.00 -4.06 30.30
CA THR A 426 -9.16 -3.18 31.48
C THR A 426 -9.14 -3.97 32.79
N GLN A 427 -9.87 -5.10 32.85
CA GLN A 427 -10.00 -5.90 34.07
C GLN A 427 -8.85 -6.90 34.24
N GLU A 428 -8.69 -7.82 33.28
CA GLU A 428 -7.70 -8.90 33.37
C GLU A 428 -6.30 -8.47 32.92
N GLN A 429 -6.18 -7.32 32.25
CA GLN A 429 -4.90 -6.75 31.78
C GLN A 429 -4.03 -7.71 30.93
N LEU A 430 -4.65 -8.69 30.27
CA LEU A 430 -3.98 -9.73 29.52
C LEU A 430 -3.41 -9.19 28.20
N ALA A 431 -4.22 -8.43 27.48
CA ALA A 431 -3.91 -8.04 26.11
C ALA A 431 -4.76 -6.85 25.66
N VAL A 432 -4.37 -6.22 24.56
CA VAL A 432 -5.32 -5.44 23.75
C VAL A 432 -6.01 -6.45 22.82
N PRO A 433 -7.30 -6.75 23.00
CA PRO A 433 -8.03 -7.62 22.09
C PRO A 433 -8.44 -6.84 20.84
N ASP A 434 -8.33 -7.49 19.69
CA ASP A 434 -9.01 -7.07 18.47
C ASP A 434 -10.05 -8.13 18.11
N VAL A 435 -11.33 -7.75 18.11
CA VAL A 435 -12.46 -8.58 17.68
C VAL A 435 -12.92 -8.09 16.32
N LEU A 436 -12.84 -8.94 15.30
CA LEU A 436 -13.13 -8.54 13.92
C LEU A 436 -14.00 -9.58 13.22
N VAL A 437 -14.89 -9.09 12.34
CA VAL A 437 -15.46 -9.90 11.27
C VAL A 437 -14.56 -9.79 10.06
N VAL A 438 -14.05 -10.90 9.55
CA VAL A 438 -13.27 -10.93 8.30
C VAL A 438 -14.20 -11.33 7.15
N PRO A 439 -14.22 -10.56 6.04
CA PRO A 439 -15.22 -10.72 4.99
C PRO A 439 -14.83 -11.73 3.90
N ARG A 440 -13.85 -12.63 4.12
CA ARG A 440 -13.53 -13.63 3.08
C ARG A 440 -14.43 -14.87 3.19
N ASP A 441 -14.73 -15.37 4.38
CA ASP A 441 -15.78 -16.38 4.59
C ASP A 441 -16.49 -16.27 5.95
N PHE A 442 -16.78 -15.04 6.38
CA PHE A 442 -17.73 -14.77 7.45
C PHE A 442 -17.35 -15.35 8.82
N GLU A 443 -16.44 -14.64 9.50
CA GLU A 443 -15.60 -15.23 10.55
C GLU A 443 -15.65 -14.40 11.84
N LEU A 444 -15.64 -15.05 13.00
CA LEU A 444 -15.35 -14.37 14.26
C LEU A 444 -13.87 -14.57 14.57
N LEU A 445 -13.10 -13.49 14.54
CA LEU A 445 -11.67 -13.52 14.83
C LEU A 445 -11.38 -12.80 16.14
N PHE A 446 -10.77 -13.52 17.08
CA PHE A 446 -10.18 -12.92 18.28
C PHE A 446 -8.67 -12.93 18.14
N SER A 447 -8.07 -11.75 18.06
CA SER A 447 -6.62 -11.60 18.20
C SER A 447 -6.28 -11.08 19.58
N LEU A 448 -5.39 -11.78 20.28
CA LEU A 448 -4.88 -11.38 21.59
C LEU A 448 -3.36 -11.29 21.55
N LYS A 449 -2.82 -10.13 21.93
CA LYS A 449 -1.38 -9.91 22.12
C LYS A 449 -1.04 -9.81 23.61
N ASN A 450 -0.28 -10.76 24.15
CA ASN A 450 0.05 -10.82 25.57
C ASN A 450 1.58 -10.74 25.80
N HIS A 451 1.97 -10.17 26.94
CA HIS A 451 3.35 -10.15 27.43
C HIS A 451 3.64 -11.22 28.51
N GLN A 452 2.66 -12.07 28.86
CA GLN A 452 2.77 -13.12 29.88
C GLN A 452 2.30 -14.49 29.37
N HIS A 453 2.92 -15.57 29.87
CA HIS A 453 2.68 -16.99 29.53
C HIS A 453 1.27 -17.55 29.87
N LEU A 454 0.29 -16.72 30.20
CA LEU A 454 -1.04 -17.14 30.68
C LEU A 454 -2.10 -16.97 29.58
N LEU A 455 -2.10 -17.87 28.58
CA LEU A 455 -3.10 -17.88 27.49
C LEU A 455 -4.29 -18.82 27.75
N MET A 456 -4.14 -19.88 28.57
CA MET A 456 -5.19 -20.90 28.73
C MET A 456 -6.32 -20.52 29.71
N GLY A 457 -6.13 -19.51 30.57
CA GLY A 457 -7.14 -19.07 31.54
C GLY A 457 -8.23 -18.18 30.94
N GLY A 458 -7.84 -17.20 30.11
CA GLY A 458 -8.76 -16.20 29.55
C GLY A 458 -9.69 -16.75 28.45
N LEU A 459 -9.22 -17.70 27.65
CA LEU A 459 -10.02 -18.32 26.57
C LEU A 459 -11.21 -19.13 27.11
N LYS A 460 -11.04 -19.83 28.25
CA LYS A 460 -12.13 -20.61 28.88
C LYS A 460 -13.31 -19.73 29.30
N HIS A 461 -13.07 -18.47 29.67
CA HIS A 461 -14.14 -17.56 30.10
C HIS A 461 -14.78 -16.80 28.93
N LEU A 462 -14.05 -16.58 27.83
CA LEU A 462 -14.60 -16.08 26.58
C LEU A 462 -15.66 -17.05 26.01
N PHE A 463 -15.40 -18.37 26.10
CA PHE A 463 -16.41 -19.40 25.86
C PHE A 463 -17.62 -19.30 26.80
N SER A 464 -17.43 -18.97 28.09
CA SER A 464 -18.54 -18.74 29.02
C SER A 464 -19.36 -17.48 28.68
N ILE A 465 -18.74 -16.43 28.16
CA ILE A 465 -19.43 -15.22 27.70
C ILE A 465 -20.23 -15.54 26.43
N LEU A 466 -19.62 -16.21 25.45
CA LEU A 466 -20.29 -16.63 24.21
C LEU A 466 -21.45 -17.62 24.47
N ILE A 467 -21.27 -18.58 25.39
CA ILE A 467 -22.32 -19.55 25.79
C ILE A 467 -23.47 -18.86 26.54
N ASN A 468 -23.19 -17.84 27.35
CA ASN A 468 -24.24 -17.08 28.04
C ASN A 468 -25.02 -16.16 27.08
N ILE A 469 -24.37 -15.65 26.03
CA ILE A 469 -25.04 -14.86 24.99
C ILE A 469 -25.89 -15.74 24.07
N TYR A 470 -25.46 -16.98 23.76
CA TYR A 470 -26.26 -17.94 22.98
C TYR A 470 -27.50 -18.48 23.70
N LYS A 471 -27.66 -18.21 25.01
CA LYS A 471 -28.81 -18.62 25.83
C LYS A 471 -29.85 -17.51 26.06
N ILE A 472 -29.64 -16.34 25.47
CA ILE A 472 -30.61 -15.23 25.38
C ILE A 472 -31.11 -15.20 23.92
#